data_AF-X1FK95-F1
#
_entry.id   AF-X1FK95-F1
#
_cell.length_a   1.000
_cell.length_b   1.000
_cell.length_c   1.000
_cell.angle_alpha   90.00
_cell.angle_beta   90.00
_cell.angle_gamma   90.00
#
_symmetry.space_group_name_H-M   'P 1'
#
loop_
_entity.id
_entity.type
_entity.pdbx_description
1 polymer ?
#
loop_
_entity_poly.entity_id
_entity_poly.type
_entity_poly.pdbx_seq_one_letter_code
_entity_poly.pdbx_strand_id
1 'polypeptide(L)'
;MEGSLKKTYSLKSRIFYGFLLAVSDLIFLALSCFLAYYIRFFSDAFGKATYSISSSYVIYSIVIIISIIIILLLFRLYDLKHIYKGLIFYPKAILSVFLGTIIVYYLARFISGLYFSRLYVGLLFAFGVILLFISRFVIGVATKKIFKIIGIPYDGLVVGVVDNLKIFKSLKRTRKKVIYGFILGFNDTVFLAIAFFLSYYLRFYIGILGEVAKVYYIDTNYSFYSIVFILSAILIFFIFRLYNWDQIYRGSGYYSRIVKGIMINIIVIILAGYIFELFTFSRKWILLLFIFSALLIIISRLIIELITIRLLRKLDIKSRTIIVGVGENANRIEDSFRKYSMEGEAILGY
;
A
#
# COMPACT_ATOMS: atom_id res chain seq x y z
N MET A 1 26.87 -28.55 26.81
CA MET A 1 25.72 -28.22 25.94
C MET A 1 24.47 -28.32 26.80
N GLU A 2 24.16 -27.30 27.61
CA GLU A 2 22.97 -27.30 28.48
C GLU A 2 22.86 -25.93 29.15
N GLY A 3 21.63 -25.43 29.35
CA GLY A 3 21.36 -24.38 30.34
C GLY A 3 21.33 -22.92 29.87
N SER A 4 21.02 -22.62 28.60
CA SER A 4 20.51 -21.27 28.27
C SER A 4 19.10 -21.14 28.84
N LEU A 5 19.00 -20.86 30.14
CA LEU A 5 17.77 -20.44 30.79
C LEU A 5 17.25 -19.23 30.01
N LYS A 6 16.25 -19.47 29.13
CA LYS A 6 15.45 -18.41 28.51
C LYS A 6 14.90 -17.59 29.65
N LYS A 7 15.58 -16.49 30.01
CA LYS A 7 15.07 -15.48 30.94
C LYS A 7 13.71 -15.07 30.41
N THR A 8 12.67 -15.64 31.01
CA THR A 8 11.30 -15.29 30.71
C THR A 8 11.10 -13.88 31.22
N TYR A 9 10.53 -13.03 30.37
CA TYR A 9 10.23 -11.66 30.74
C TYR A 9 9.37 -11.64 32.00
N SER A 10 9.77 -10.82 32.99
CA SER A 10 8.94 -10.61 34.17
C SER A 10 7.55 -10.11 33.74
N LEU A 11 6.49 -10.56 34.42
CA LEU A 11 5.13 -10.14 34.12
C LEU A 11 5.01 -8.60 34.14
N LYS A 12 5.69 -7.95 35.09
CA LYS A 12 5.77 -6.49 35.22
C LYS A 12 6.32 -5.83 33.97
N SER A 13 7.45 -6.31 33.43
CA SER A 13 8.03 -5.75 32.20
C SER A 13 7.07 -5.90 31.02
N ARG A 14 6.38 -7.05 30.90
CA ARG A 14 5.43 -7.30 29.80
C ARG A 14 4.24 -6.35 29.85
N ILE A 15 3.68 -6.12 31.04
CA ILE A 15 2.58 -5.18 31.24
C ILE A 15 3.04 -3.75 30.95
N PHE A 16 4.22 -3.36 31.46
CA PHE A 16 4.78 -2.03 31.24
C PHE A 16 4.99 -1.70 29.75
N TYR A 17 5.55 -2.63 28.98
CA TYR A 17 5.73 -2.42 27.53
C TYR A 17 4.40 -2.37 26.78
N GLY A 18 3.44 -3.23 27.13
CA GLY A 18 2.10 -3.18 26.55
C GLY A 18 1.41 -1.84 26.81
N PHE A 19 1.57 -1.31 28.03
CA PHE A 19 1.06 0.00 28.42
C PHE A 19 1.73 1.14 27.64
N LEU A 20 3.07 1.18 27.58
CA LEU A 20 3.81 2.20 26.82
C LEU A 20 3.37 2.25 25.35
N LEU A 21 3.14 1.07 24.76
CA LEU A 21 2.69 0.92 23.39
C LEU A 21 1.26 1.44 23.20
N ALA A 22 0.36 1.16 24.15
CA ALA A 22 -1.01 1.69 24.14
C ALA A 22 -1.04 3.22 24.28
N VAL A 23 -0.21 3.78 25.16
CA VAL A 23 -0.09 5.24 25.33
C VAL A 23 0.42 5.91 24.05
N SER A 24 1.43 5.34 23.40
CA SER A 24 1.92 5.92 22.15
C SER A 24 0.85 5.83 21.04
N ASP A 25 0.16 4.69 20.90
CA ASP A 25 -0.92 4.58 19.92
C ASP A 25 -2.03 5.60 20.18
N LEU A 26 -2.40 5.84 21.44
CA LEU A 26 -3.35 6.89 21.83
C LEU A 26 -2.91 8.26 21.31
N ILE A 27 -1.64 8.63 21.52
CA ILE A 27 -1.07 9.92 21.08
C ILE A 27 -1.11 10.04 19.55
N PHE A 28 -0.65 9.01 18.82
CA PHE A 28 -0.60 9.03 17.36
C PHE A 28 -1.99 8.97 16.71
N LEU A 29 -2.96 8.28 17.32
CA LEU A 29 -4.35 8.28 16.86
C LEU A 29 -5.01 9.64 17.13
N ALA A 30 -4.77 10.27 18.27
CA ALA A 30 -5.23 11.64 18.53
C ALA A 30 -4.67 12.63 17.48
N LEU A 31 -3.38 12.52 17.16
CA LEU A 31 -2.74 13.30 16.11
C LEU A 31 -3.37 13.03 14.72
N SER A 32 -3.72 11.78 14.42
CA SER A 32 -4.41 11.45 13.15
C SER A 32 -5.79 12.10 13.02
N CYS A 33 -6.55 12.12 14.11
CA CYS A 33 -7.86 12.77 14.15
C CYS A 33 -7.69 14.28 13.97
N PHE A 34 -6.72 14.88 14.66
CA PHE A 34 -6.39 16.30 14.52
C PHE A 34 -5.99 16.67 13.08
N LEU A 35 -5.12 15.90 12.43
CA LEU A 35 -4.70 16.18 11.05
C LEU A 35 -5.84 16.00 10.05
N ALA A 36 -6.63 14.93 10.17
CA ALA A 36 -7.79 14.70 9.32
C ALA A 36 -8.81 15.84 9.45
N TYR A 37 -9.00 16.31 10.69
CA TYR A 37 -9.87 17.43 11.01
C TYR A 37 -9.35 18.75 10.43
N TYR A 38 -8.08 19.08 10.69
CA TYR A 38 -7.43 20.29 10.20
C TYR A 38 -7.48 20.38 8.68
N ILE A 39 -7.10 19.32 7.98
CA ILE A 39 -7.11 19.30 6.51
C ILE A 39 -8.53 19.40 5.96
N ARG A 40 -9.54 18.85 6.64
CA ARG A 40 -10.92 18.95 6.18
C ARG A 40 -11.50 20.36 6.36
N PHE A 41 -11.25 21.01 7.49
CA PHE A 41 -12.01 22.20 7.91
C PHE A 41 -11.23 23.51 7.81
N PHE A 42 -9.90 23.44 7.85
CA PHE A 42 -9.00 24.61 7.88
C PHE A 42 -8.08 24.71 6.64
N SER A 43 -8.13 23.74 5.73
CA SER A 43 -7.37 23.77 4.49
C SER A 43 -8.30 23.88 3.28
N ASP A 44 -7.94 24.76 2.35
CA ASP A 44 -8.63 24.87 1.06
C ASP A 44 -8.26 23.74 0.08
N ALA A 45 -7.37 22.82 0.49
CA ALA A 45 -6.91 21.71 -0.36
C ALA A 45 -8.04 20.81 -0.88
N PHE A 46 -9.17 20.75 -0.16
CA PHE A 46 -10.29 19.86 -0.48
C PHE A 46 -11.66 20.56 -0.45
N GLY A 47 -11.68 21.87 -0.70
CA GLY A 47 -12.88 22.71 -0.72
C GLY A 47 -12.76 23.90 0.25
N LYS A 48 -13.72 24.83 0.19
CA LYS A 48 -13.68 26.04 1.04
C LYS A 48 -13.60 25.68 2.52
N ALA A 49 -12.59 26.20 3.20
CA ALA A 49 -12.49 26.11 4.65
C ALA A 49 -13.74 26.72 5.31
N THR A 50 -14.27 26.02 6.31
CA THR A 50 -15.48 26.45 7.04
C THR A 50 -15.15 27.04 8.40
N TYR A 51 -13.90 26.89 8.87
CA TYR A 51 -13.33 27.46 10.10
C TYR A 51 -14.16 27.26 11.38
N SER A 52 -15.15 26.36 11.37
CA SER A 52 -16.03 26.11 12.50
C SER A 52 -15.71 24.77 13.12
N ILE A 53 -15.61 24.75 14.46
CA ILE A 53 -15.40 23.53 15.23
C ILE A 53 -16.71 23.03 15.78
N SER A 54 -17.23 21.96 15.17
CA SER A 54 -18.38 21.24 15.71
C SER A 54 -17.90 20.28 16.80
N SER A 55 -18.44 20.45 18.01
CA SER A 55 -18.16 19.59 19.18
C SER A 55 -18.40 18.11 18.90
N SER A 56 -19.35 17.79 18.01
CA SER A 56 -19.65 16.42 17.59
C SER A 56 -18.42 15.72 16.99
N TYR A 57 -17.62 16.40 16.15
CA TYR A 57 -16.44 15.79 15.54
C TYR A 57 -15.38 15.42 16.58
N VAL A 58 -15.23 16.23 17.62
CA VAL A 58 -14.31 15.97 18.73
C VAL A 58 -14.77 14.74 19.51
N ILE A 59 -16.06 14.69 19.88
CA ILE A 59 -16.64 13.55 20.60
C ILE A 59 -16.44 12.24 19.82
N TYR A 60 -16.78 12.23 18.53
CA TYR A 60 -16.62 11.03 17.72
C TYR A 60 -15.16 10.67 17.44
N SER A 61 -14.24 11.63 17.39
CA SER A 61 -12.81 11.34 17.34
C SER A 61 -12.36 10.56 18.57
N ILE A 62 -12.84 10.92 19.76
CA ILE A 62 -12.56 10.19 21.01
C ILE A 62 -13.14 8.77 20.94
N VAL A 63 -14.39 8.62 20.47
CA VAL A 63 -15.02 7.30 20.30
C VAL A 63 -14.24 6.41 19.31
N ILE A 64 -13.71 6.99 18.22
CA ILE A 64 -12.86 6.27 17.25
C ILE A 64 -11.60 5.75 17.93
N ILE A 65 -10.90 6.62 18.64
CA ILE A 65 -9.65 6.28 19.31
C ILE A 65 -9.88 5.14 20.31
N ILE A 66 -10.91 5.24 21.14
CA ILE A 66 -11.28 4.19 22.11
C ILE A 66 -11.60 2.88 21.38
N SER A 67 -12.40 2.94 20.32
CA SER A 67 -12.78 1.76 19.53
C SER A 67 -11.56 1.05 18.94
N ILE A 68 -10.62 1.81 18.36
CA ILE A 68 -9.38 1.26 17.78
C ILE A 68 -8.53 0.61 18.88
N ILE A 69 -8.36 1.25 20.05
CA ILE A 69 -7.58 0.70 21.17
C ILE A 69 -8.19 -0.61 21.69
N ILE A 70 -9.52 -0.67 21.83
CA ILE A 70 -10.22 -1.90 22.23
C ILE A 70 -9.95 -3.02 21.21
N ILE A 71 -10.05 -2.74 19.91
CA ILE A 71 -9.79 -3.75 18.87
C ILE A 71 -8.32 -4.20 18.88
N LEU A 72 -7.38 -3.28 19.07
CA LEU A 72 -5.95 -3.60 19.22
C LEU A 72 -5.71 -4.52 20.42
N LEU A 73 -6.40 -4.29 21.53
CA LEU A 73 -6.36 -5.12 22.73
C LEU A 73 -6.95 -6.51 22.48
N LEU A 74 -8.10 -6.60 21.80
CA LEU A 74 -8.72 -7.87 21.39
C LEU A 74 -7.82 -8.69 20.46
N PHE A 75 -7.11 -8.04 19.54
CA PHE A 75 -6.10 -8.69 18.69
C PHE A 75 -4.80 -9.05 19.42
N ARG A 76 -4.72 -8.78 20.73
CA ARG A 76 -3.55 -9.01 21.59
C ARG A 76 -2.30 -8.32 21.06
N LEU A 77 -2.44 -7.17 20.40
CA LEU A 77 -1.33 -6.40 19.83
C LEU A 77 -0.56 -5.59 20.90
N TYR A 78 -0.99 -5.66 22.16
CA TYR A 78 -0.27 -5.13 23.31
C TYR A 78 0.46 -6.22 24.13
N ASP A 79 0.32 -7.51 23.78
CA ASP A 79 1.06 -8.58 24.45
C ASP A 79 2.44 -8.76 23.81
N LEU A 80 3.49 -8.62 24.62
CA LEU A 80 4.89 -8.79 24.21
C LEU A 80 5.18 -10.15 23.57
N LYS A 81 4.37 -11.18 23.84
CA LYS A 81 4.48 -12.48 23.15
C LYS A 81 4.13 -12.40 21.66
N HIS A 82 3.24 -11.49 21.27
CA HIS A 82 2.67 -11.37 19.93
C HIS A 82 3.14 -10.11 19.20
N ILE A 83 3.61 -9.10 19.94
CA ILE A 83 4.16 -7.86 19.41
C ILE A 83 5.36 -8.15 18.49
N TYR A 84 5.33 -7.57 17.28
CA TYR A 84 6.36 -7.69 16.24
C TYR A 84 6.73 -9.12 15.82
N LYS A 85 5.84 -10.09 16.06
CA LYS A 85 6.04 -11.47 15.61
C LYS A 85 5.23 -11.77 14.35
N GLY A 86 5.96 -12.00 13.27
CA GLY A 86 5.41 -12.47 12.01
C GLY A 86 4.71 -11.40 11.18
N LEU A 87 4.42 -11.76 9.92
CA LEU A 87 3.86 -10.85 8.92
C LEU A 87 2.41 -10.43 9.20
N ILE A 88 1.72 -11.11 10.11
CA ILE A 88 0.30 -10.87 10.42
C ILE A 88 0.13 -9.66 11.36
N PHE A 89 1.20 -9.22 12.02
CA PHE A 89 1.15 -8.10 12.98
C PHE A 89 0.61 -6.80 12.34
N TYR A 90 1.22 -6.35 11.24
CA TYR A 90 0.81 -5.09 10.59
C TYR A 90 -0.58 -5.15 9.94
N PRO A 91 -0.98 -6.22 9.24
CA PRO A 91 -2.36 -6.39 8.76
C PRO A 91 -3.41 -6.26 9.86
N LYS A 92 -3.16 -6.82 11.06
CA LYS A 92 -4.07 -6.67 12.20
C LYS A 92 -4.19 -5.23 12.67
N ALA A 93 -3.08 -4.48 12.69
CA ALA A 93 -3.10 -3.06 13.04
C ALA A 93 -3.84 -2.19 12.01
N ILE A 94 -3.72 -2.51 10.71
CA ILE A 94 -4.50 -1.85 9.66
C ILE A 94 -5.99 -2.18 9.83
N LEU A 95 -6.31 -3.46 10.04
CA LEU A 95 -7.67 -3.93 10.24
C LEU A 95 -8.34 -3.28 11.45
N SER A 96 -7.61 -3.03 12.54
CA SER A 96 -8.18 -2.32 13.70
C SER A 96 -8.57 -0.88 13.39
N VAL A 97 -7.76 -0.16 12.59
CA VAL A 97 -8.12 1.21 12.16
C VAL A 97 -9.35 1.18 11.25
N PHE A 98 -9.40 0.21 10.33
CA PHE A 98 -10.54 0.02 9.43
C PHE A 98 -11.84 -0.24 10.21
N LEU A 99 -11.83 -1.24 11.10
CA LEU A 99 -12.98 -1.61 11.92
C LEU A 99 -13.40 -0.46 12.85
N GLY A 100 -12.46 0.21 13.50
CA GLY A 100 -12.75 1.36 14.36
C GLY A 100 -13.42 2.51 13.59
N THR A 101 -12.94 2.80 12.39
CA THR A 101 -13.54 3.83 11.51
C THR A 101 -14.95 3.45 11.08
N ILE A 102 -15.19 2.19 10.71
CA ILE A 102 -16.51 1.67 10.33
C ILE A 102 -17.49 1.76 11.49
N ILE A 103 -17.09 1.29 12.68
CA ILE A 103 -17.94 1.29 13.87
C ILE A 103 -18.41 2.70 14.16
N VAL A 104 -17.51 3.68 14.16
CA VAL A 104 -17.92 5.06 14.47
C VAL A 104 -18.72 5.71 13.36
N TYR A 105 -18.42 5.41 12.09
CA TYR A 105 -19.25 5.87 10.99
C TYR A 105 -20.72 5.44 11.16
N TYR A 106 -20.96 4.17 11.48
CA TYR A 106 -22.31 3.66 11.71
C TYR A 106 -22.92 4.16 13.02
N LEU A 107 -22.13 4.22 14.10
CA LEU A 107 -22.61 4.67 15.41
C LEU A 107 -23.02 6.15 15.39
N ALA A 108 -22.25 7.01 14.72
CA ALA A 108 -22.62 8.42 14.53
C ALA A 108 -23.90 8.56 13.70
N ARG A 109 -24.02 7.78 12.61
CA ARG A 109 -25.22 7.80 11.79
C ARG A 109 -26.46 7.34 12.57
N PHE A 110 -26.34 6.32 13.41
CA PHE A 110 -27.47 5.74 14.13
C PHE A 110 -27.91 6.56 15.34
N ILE A 111 -26.97 7.06 16.14
CA ILE A 111 -27.30 7.72 17.41
C ILE A 111 -27.65 9.20 17.22
N SER A 112 -26.89 9.93 16.40
CA SER A 112 -27.04 11.39 16.27
C SER A 112 -27.56 11.85 14.91
N GLY A 113 -27.78 10.92 13.98
CA GLY A 113 -28.13 11.26 12.60
C GLY A 113 -27.02 12.05 11.88
N LEU A 114 -25.80 12.05 12.40
CA LEU A 114 -24.70 12.84 11.83
C LEU A 114 -24.11 12.14 10.61
N TYR A 115 -24.08 12.87 9.50
CA TYR A 115 -23.44 12.44 8.26
C TYR A 115 -22.03 13.01 8.18
N PHE A 116 -21.04 12.18 8.48
CA PHE A 116 -19.66 12.59 8.26
C PHE A 116 -19.38 12.86 6.79
N SER A 117 -18.65 13.94 6.54
CA SER A 117 -18.02 14.19 5.24
C SER A 117 -17.19 12.97 4.84
N ARG A 118 -17.44 12.39 3.66
CA ARG A 118 -16.70 11.24 3.11
C ARG A 118 -15.19 11.47 3.14
N LEU A 119 -14.77 12.69 2.83
CA LEU A 119 -13.38 13.12 2.87
C LEU A 119 -12.76 13.03 4.27
N TYR A 120 -13.51 13.42 5.31
CA TYR A 120 -13.02 13.35 6.69
C TYR A 120 -12.80 11.90 7.12
N VAL A 121 -13.75 11.00 6.82
CA VAL A 121 -13.63 9.56 7.10
C VAL A 121 -12.43 8.96 6.36
N GLY A 122 -12.25 9.33 5.09
CA GLY A 122 -11.12 8.88 4.28
C GLY A 122 -9.76 9.34 4.82
N LEU A 123 -9.63 10.63 5.17
CA LEU A 123 -8.42 11.19 5.76
C LEU A 123 -8.12 10.57 7.13
N LEU A 124 -9.15 10.38 7.95
CA LEU A 124 -9.02 9.77 9.27
C LEU A 124 -8.52 8.33 9.15
N PHE A 125 -9.07 7.54 8.22
CA PHE A 125 -8.56 6.19 7.96
C PHE A 125 -7.10 6.22 7.48
N ALA A 126 -6.78 7.08 6.50
CA ALA A 126 -5.44 7.17 5.93
C ALA A 126 -4.39 7.60 6.97
N PHE A 127 -4.62 8.70 7.68
CA PHE A 127 -3.71 9.15 8.74
C PHE A 127 -3.66 8.18 9.91
N GLY A 128 -4.79 7.56 10.28
CA GLY A 128 -4.83 6.54 11.33
C GLY A 128 -3.91 5.36 11.02
N VAL A 129 -3.94 4.84 9.79
CA VAL A 129 -3.05 3.76 9.35
C VAL A 129 -1.59 4.21 9.36
N ILE A 130 -1.29 5.36 8.76
CA ILE A 130 0.09 5.86 8.62
C ILE A 130 0.71 6.14 9.99
N LEU A 131 0.03 6.91 10.84
CA LEU A 131 0.54 7.31 12.14
C LEU A 131 0.62 6.15 13.13
N LEU A 132 -0.32 5.21 13.09
CA LEU A 132 -0.22 3.98 13.89
C LEU A 132 0.99 3.14 13.45
N PHE A 133 1.26 3.03 12.14
CA PHE A 133 2.44 2.32 11.65
C PHE A 133 3.75 3.01 12.10
N ILE A 134 3.80 4.35 12.04
CA ILE A 134 4.94 5.13 12.53
C ILE A 134 5.14 4.94 14.03
N SER A 135 4.07 5.05 14.84
CA SER A 135 4.09 4.78 16.29
C SER A 135 4.74 3.42 16.59
N ARG A 136 4.21 2.36 15.99
CA ARG A 136 4.70 0.99 16.18
C ARG A 136 6.14 0.82 15.67
N PHE A 137 6.49 1.44 14.55
CA PHE A 137 7.86 1.40 14.03
C PHE A 137 8.85 2.04 15.02
N VAL A 138 8.57 3.26 15.50
CA VAL A 138 9.44 4.00 16.42
C VAL A 138 9.62 3.24 17.73
N ILE A 139 8.53 2.80 18.37
CA ILE A 139 8.59 2.11 19.65
C ILE A 139 9.29 0.77 19.51
N GLY A 140 9.03 0.03 18.44
CA GLY A 140 9.70 -1.25 18.26
C GLY A 140 11.21 -1.09 17.99
N VAL A 141 11.65 -0.03 17.30
CA VAL A 141 13.08 0.27 17.10
C VAL A 141 13.72 0.62 18.44
N ALA A 142 13.06 1.47 19.23
CA ALA A 142 13.51 1.83 20.58
C ALA A 142 13.59 0.60 21.50
N THR A 143 12.55 -0.25 21.47
CA THR A 143 12.49 -1.50 22.26
C THR A 143 13.63 -2.44 21.90
N LYS A 144 13.88 -2.65 20.61
CA LYS A 144 14.99 -3.48 20.14
C LYS A 144 16.35 -2.95 20.61
N LYS A 145 16.54 -1.62 20.57
CA LYS A 145 17.77 -0.96 21.07
C LYS A 145 17.92 -1.14 22.58
N ILE A 146 16.86 -0.94 23.35
CA ILE A 146 16.86 -1.12 24.82
C ILE A 146 17.14 -2.58 25.20
N PHE A 147 16.51 -3.55 24.53
CA PHE A 147 16.73 -4.97 24.82
C PHE A 147 18.17 -5.40 24.54
N LYS A 148 18.77 -4.85 23.48
CA LYS A 148 20.19 -5.05 23.20
C LYS A 148 21.09 -4.53 24.33
N ILE A 149 20.77 -3.37 24.90
CA ILE A 149 21.55 -2.77 26.01
C ILE A 149 21.42 -3.60 27.30
N ILE A 150 20.22 -4.11 27.60
CA ILE A 150 19.95 -4.86 28.83
C ILE A 150 20.37 -6.35 28.71
N GLY A 151 20.80 -6.80 27.53
CA GLY A 151 21.16 -8.21 27.29
C GLY A 151 19.94 -9.14 27.27
N ILE A 152 18.76 -8.61 26.92
CA ILE A 152 17.53 -9.39 26.77
C ILE A 152 17.47 -9.97 25.34
N PRO A 153 17.15 -11.25 25.15
CA PRO A 153 17.08 -11.85 23.81
C PRO A 153 16.01 -11.18 22.94
N TYR A 154 16.43 -10.59 21.82
CA TYR A 154 15.60 -9.81 20.90
C TYR A 154 15.47 -10.42 19.49
N ASP A 155 16.00 -11.62 19.24
CA ASP A 155 16.08 -12.21 17.89
C ASP A 155 14.72 -12.48 17.24
N GLY A 156 13.64 -12.53 18.03
CA GLY A 156 12.27 -12.67 17.54
C GLY A 156 11.55 -11.34 17.26
N LEU A 157 12.15 -10.19 17.58
CA LEU A 157 11.55 -8.88 17.35
C LEU A 157 11.86 -8.40 15.95
N VAL A 158 10.87 -8.52 15.08
CA VAL A 158 10.99 -8.12 13.68
C VAL A 158 10.60 -6.66 13.60
N VAL A 159 11.52 -5.82 14.06
CA VAL A 159 11.35 -4.38 14.02
C VAL A 159 12.41 -3.75 13.14
N GLY A 160 12.00 -3.47 11.92
CA GLY A 160 12.83 -2.81 10.93
C GLY A 160 12.43 -3.23 9.52
N VAL A 161 12.74 -2.37 8.57
CA VAL A 161 12.56 -2.68 7.14
C VAL A 161 13.40 -3.91 6.78
N VAL A 162 14.65 -3.97 7.24
CA VAL A 162 15.57 -5.09 6.97
C VAL A 162 15.08 -6.42 7.55
N ASP A 163 14.55 -6.43 8.77
CA ASP A 163 14.07 -7.67 9.39
C ASP A 163 12.79 -8.17 8.72
N ASN A 164 11.87 -7.27 8.39
CA ASN A 164 10.67 -7.62 7.62
C ASN A 164 11.04 -8.19 6.23
N LEU A 165 12.06 -7.61 5.58
CA LEU A 165 12.60 -8.14 4.34
C LEU A 165 13.28 -9.51 4.51
N LYS A 166 13.94 -9.77 5.64
CA LYS A 166 14.50 -11.09 5.95
C LYS A 166 13.41 -12.15 6.15
N ILE A 167 12.28 -11.83 6.78
CA ILE A 167 11.14 -12.76 6.81
C ILE A 167 10.63 -13.03 5.41
N PHE A 168 10.60 -11.99 4.56
CA PHE A 168 10.21 -12.19 3.17
C PHE A 168 11.08 -13.26 2.51
N LYS A 169 12.39 -13.32 2.81
CA LYS A 169 13.31 -14.39 2.36
C LYS A 169 12.83 -15.79 2.77
N SER A 170 12.33 -15.98 3.99
CA SER A 170 11.90 -17.28 4.50
C SER A 170 10.50 -17.72 4.03
N LEU A 171 9.75 -16.86 3.33
CA LEU A 171 8.44 -17.24 2.81
C LEU A 171 8.53 -18.28 1.68
N LYS A 172 7.54 -19.19 1.66
CA LYS A 172 7.30 -20.10 0.53
C LYS A 172 7.15 -19.30 -0.77
N ARG A 173 7.66 -19.84 -1.88
CA ARG A 173 7.62 -19.20 -3.21
C ARG A 173 6.21 -18.73 -3.58
N THR A 174 5.18 -19.55 -3.34
CA THR A 174 3.78 -19.19 -3.61
C THR A 174 3.33 -17.92 -2.88
N ARG A 175 3.66 -17.78 -1.59
CA ARG A 175 3.33 -16.58 -0.81
C ARG A 175 4.07 -15.34 -1.30
N LYS A 176 5.34 -15.48 -1.68
CA LYS A 176 6.12 -14.37 -2.29
C LYS A 176 5.45 -13.86 -3.56
N LYS A 177 5.00 -14.77 -4.44
CA LYS A 177 4.29 -14.43 -5.69
C LYS A 177 3.03 -13.62 -5.41
N VAL A 178 2.20 -14.08 -4.47
CA VAL A 178 0.95 -13.40 -4.10
C VAL A 178 1.22 -12.02 -3.52
N ILE A 179 2.16 -11.90 -2.57
CA ILE A 179 2.48 -10.61 -1.95
C ILE A 179 3.03 -9.64 -2.98
N TYR A 180 3.95 -10.08 -3.84
CA TYR A 180 4.50 -9.21 -4.87
C TYR A 180 3.44 -8.78 -5.89
N GLY A 181 2.61 -9.71 -6.37
CA GLY A 181 1.49 -9.40 -7.25
C GLY A 181 0.52 -8.38 -6.63
N PHE A 182 0.24 -8.52 -5.33
CA PHE A 182 -0.59 -7.56 -4.59
C PHE A 182 0.05 -6.17 -4.48
N ILE A 183 1.34 -6.09 -4.10
CA ILE A 183 2.09 -4.82 -4.04
C ILE A 183 2.07 -4.13 -5.40
N LEU A 184 2.23 -4.91 -6.46
CA LEU A 184 2.29 -4.42 -7.83
C LEU A 184 0.93 -3.93 -8.33
N GLY A 185 -0.15 -4.66 -8.06
CA GLY A 185 -1.52 -4.23 -8.35
C GLY A 185 -1.91 -2.98 -7.56
N PHE A 186 -1.51 -2.89 -6.30
CA PHE A 186 -1.71 -1.69 -5.50
C PHE A 186 -0.95 -0.48 -6.08
N ASN A 187 0.31 -0.67 -6.46
CA ASN A 187 1.09 0.37 -7.13
C ASN A 187 0.42 0.84 -8.44
N ASP A 188 -0.01 -0.08 -9.29
CA ASP A 188 -0.71 0.27 -10.53
C ASP A 188 -1.98 1.07 -10.26
N THR A 189 -2.75 0.70 -9.23
CA THR A 189 -3.96 1.42 -8.81
C THR A 189 -3.64 2.89 -8.53
N VAL A 190 -2.56 3.14 -7.79
CA VAL A 190 -2.11 4.51 -7.45
C VAL A 190 -1.68 5.27 -8.71
N PHE A 191 -0.86 4.67 -9.57
CA PHE A 191 -0.35 5.34 -10.77
C PHE A 191 -1.45 5.56 -11.84
N LEU A 192 -2.43 4.67 -11.95
CA LEU A 192 -3.61 4.86 -12.80
C LEU A 192 -4.51 5.98 -12.26
N ALA A 193 -4.69 6.07 -10.94
CA ALA A 193 -5.42 7.18 -10.33
C ALA A 193 -4.72 8.52 -10.59
N ILE A 194 -3.39 8.57 -10.48
CA ILE A 194 -2.59 9.75 -10.81
C ILE A 194 -2.69 10.07 -12.31
N ALA A 195 -2.63 9.07 -13.20
CA ALA A 195 -2.77 9.26 -14.64
C ALA A 195 -4.14 9.87 -15.01
N PHE A 196 -5.20 9.37 -14.39
CA PHE A 196 -6.56 9.88 -14.56
C PHE A 196 -6.69 11.31 -14.04
N PHE A 197 -6.16 11.58 -12.85
CA PHE A 197 -6.16 12.92 -12.28
C PHE A 197 -5.40 13.91 -13.16
N LEU A 198 -4.21 13.57 -13.62
CA LEU A 198 -3.39 14.41 -14.50
C LEU A 198 -4.06 14.67 -15.84
N SER A 199 -4.62 13.64 -16.48
CA SER A 199 -5.31 13.81 -17.77
C SER A 199 -6.53 14.73 -17.63
N TYR A 200 -7.29 14.57 -16.54
CA TYR A 200 -8.42 15.44 -16.22
C TYR A 200 -7.96 16.88 -15.94
N TYR A 201 -7.00 17.06 -15.02
CA TYR A 201 -6.50 18.36 -14.61
C TYR A 201 -5.93 19.15 -15.80
N LEU A 202 -5.07 18.53 -16.61
CA LEU A 202 -4.46 19.20 -17.75
C LEU A 202 -5.49 19.60 -18.81
N ARG A 203 -6.51 18.76 -19.04
CA ARG A 203 -7.55 19.05 -20.02
C ARG A 203 -8.50 20.16 -19.57
N PHE A 204 -8.96 20.12 -18.32
CA PHE A 204 -10.06 20.96 -17.85
C PHE A 204 -9.61 22.20 -17.08
N TYR A 205 -8.49 22.14 -16.36
CA TYR A 205 -7.99 23.29 -15.59
C TYR A 205 -6.96 24.11 -16.35
N ILE A 206 -6.01 23.45 -17.02
CA ILE A 206 -4.95 24.16 -17.76
C ILE A 206 -5.40 24.49 -19.19
N GLY A 207 -6.36 23.74 -19.75
CA GLY A 207 -6.79 23.93 -21.14
C GLY A 207 -5.79 23.41 -22.16
N ILE A 208 -4.96 22.44 -21.79
CA ILE A 208 -4.03 21.82 -22.74
C ILE A 208 -4.84 21.20 -23.88
N LEU A 209 -4.51 21.62 -25.11
CA LEU A 209 -5.16 21.22 -26.36
C LEU A 209 -6.59 21.79 -26.57
N GLY A 210 -7.05 22.87 -25.94
CA GLY A 210 -8.31 23.53 -26.35
C GLY A 210 -8.85 24.60 -25.40
N GLU A 211 -9.94 25.25 -25.80
CA GLU A 211 -10.57 26.31 -24.99
C GLU A 211 -10.99 25.79 -23.61
N VAL A 212 -10.68 26.60 -22.58
CA VAL A 212 -11.00 26.34 -21.17
C VAL A 212 -12.51 26.49 -21.02
N ALA A 213 -13.22 25.36 -20.88
CA ALA A 213 -14.61 25.41 -20.43
C ALA A 213 -14.61 25.98 -19.00
N LYS A 214 -15.31 27.11 -18.78
CA LYS A 214 -15.37 27.82 -17.49
C LYS A 214 -16.13 27.07 -16.37
N VAL A 215 -16.20 25.73 -16.43
CA VAL A 215 -16.89 24.90 -15.43
C VAL A 215 -15.84 24.22 -14.57
N TYR A 216 -15.59 24.78 -13.39
CA TYR A 216 -14.52 24.39 -12.46
C TYR A 216 -14.87 23.20 -11.54
N TYR A 217 -15.92 22.44 -11.82
CA TYR A 217 -16.33 21.31 -10.97
C TYR A 217 -15.97 19.97 -11.61
N ILE A 218 -15.39 19.08 -10.80
CA ILE A 218 -15.29 17.65 -11.15
C ILE A 218 -16.72 17.14 -11.26
N ASP A 219 -17.18 16.96 -12.50
CA ASP A 219 -18.45 16.30 -12.75
C ASP A 219 -18.40 14.92 -12.07
N THR A 220 -19.42 14.65 -11.25
CA THR A 220 -19.64 13.40 -10.53
C THR A 220 -19.45 12.17 -11.42
N ASN A 221 -19.75 12.30 -12.72
CA ASN A 221 -19.55 11.26 -13.71
C ASN A 221 -18.07 10.85 -13.84
N TYR A 222 -17.11 11.78 -13.82
CA TYR A 222 -15.68 11.45 -13.90
C TYR A 222 -15.19 10.65 -12.69
N SER A 223 -15.75 10.91 -11.51
CA SER A 223 -15.40 10.13 -10.32
C SER A 223 -15.85 8.68 -10.49
N PHE A 224 -17.07 8.44 -10.97
CA PHE A 224 -17.57 7.10 -11.29
C PHE A 224 -16.69 6.41 -12.35
N TYR A 225 -16.38 7.09 -13.45
CA TYR A 225 -15.55 6.54 -14.51
C TYR A 225 -14.10 6.28 -14.09
N SER A 226 -13.54 7.03 -13.14
CA SER A 226 -12.22 6.74 -12.60
C SER A 226 -12.18 5.38 -11.89
N ILE A 227 -13.23 5.06 -11.12
CA ILE A 227 -13.35 3.78 -10.43
C ILE A 227 -13.50 2.66 -11.45
N VAL A 228 -14.39 2.82 -12.45
CA VAL A 228 -14.57 1.85 -13.53
C VAL A 228 -13.25 1.61 -14.25
N PHE A 229 -12.56 2.68 -14.69
CA PHE A 229 -11.29 2.63 -15.41
C PHE A 229 -10.20 1.89 -14.63
N ILE A 230 -10.07 2.17 -13.33
CA ILE A 230 -9.05 1.53 -12.49
C ILE A 230 -9.40 0.05 -12.29
N LEU A 231 -10.64 -0.29 -11.93
CA LEU A 231 -11.05 -1.68 -11.71
C LEU A 231 -10.91 -2.52 -12.97
N SER A 232 -11.33 -2.00 -14.13
CA SER A 232 -11.17 -2.69 -15.41
C SER A 232 -9.69 -2.83 -15.80
N ALA A 233 -8.85 -1.83 -15.53
CA ALA A 233 -7.41 -1.93 -15.78
C ALA A 233 -6.76 -3.06 -14.97
N ILE A 234 -7.04 -3.12 -13.66
CA ILE A 234 -6.47 -4.15 -12.79
C ILE A 234 -6.93 -5.54 -13.24
N LEU A 235 -8.21 -5.69 -13.61
CA LEU A 235 -8.73 -6.95 -14.14
C LEU A 235 -8.04 -7.35 -15.45
N ILE A 236 -7.90 -6.42 -16.39
CA ILE A 236 -7.21 -6.64 -17.67
C ILE A 236 -5.75 -7.02 -17.41
N PHE A 237 -5.02 -6.29 -16.56
CA PHE A 237 -3.64 -6.59 -16.22
C PHE A 237 -3.48 -7.95 -15.55
N PHE A 238 -4.47 -8.37 -14.75
CA PHE A 238 -4.54 -9.71 -14.19
C PHE A 238 -4.70 -10.78 -15.30
N ILE A 239 -5.61 -10.59 -16.26
CA ILE A 239 -5.81 -11.49 -17.41
C ILE A 239 -4.54 -11.59 -18.26
N PHE A 240 -3.86 -10.48 -18.52
CA PHE A 240 -2.57 -10.43 -19.23
C PHE A 240 -1.39 -11.00 -18.42
N ARG A 241 -1.65 -11.50 -17.20
CA ARG A 241 -0.68 -12.08 -16.27
C ARG A 241 0.45 -11.12 -15.91
N LEU A 242 0.17 -9.80 -15.89
CA LEU A 242 1.15 -8.76 -15.53
C LEU A 242 1.50 -8.72 -14.04
N TYR A 243 0.76 -9.49 -13.23
CA TYR A 243 1.01 -9.72 -11.80
C TYR A 243 1.65 -11.08 -11.50
N ASN A 244 1.97 -11.89 -12.51
CA ASN A 244 2.61 -13.18 -12.30
C ASN A 244 4.13 -13.03 -12.22
N TRP A 245 4.70 -13.24 -11.02
CA TRP A 245 6.15 -13.20 -10.76
C TRP A 245 7.00 -13.92 -11.81
N ASP A 246 6.58 -15.10 -12.30
CA ASP A 246 7.40 -15.87 -13.23
C ASP A 246 7.45 -15.26 -14.65
N GLN A 247 6.55 -14.35 -14.97
CA GLN A 247 6.45 -13.68 -16.27
C GLN A 247 6.84 -12.21 -16.23
N ILE A 248 7.19 -11.72 -15.04
CA ILE A 248 7.57 -10.34 -14.81
C ILE A 248 9.03 -10.18 -15.24
N TYR A 249 9.30 -9.17 -16.08
CA TYR A 249 10.61 -8.81 -16.63
C TYR A 249 11.28 -9.83 -17.58
N ARG A 250 10.58 -10.91 -17.96
CA ARG A 250 11.10 -11.86 -18.96
C ARG A 250 10.64 -11.51 -20.37
N GLY A 251 11.61 -11.15 -21.23
CA GLY A 251 11.44 -10.96 -22.67
C GLY A 251 10.96 -9.57 -23.09
N SER A 252 11.19 -9.24 -24.38
CA SER A 252 10.81 -7.95 -25.00
C SER A 252 9.30 -7.69 -25.02
N GLY A 253 8.47 -8.71 -24.88
CA GLY A 253 7.01 -8.61 -24.94
C GLY A 253 6.34 -8.04 -23.68
N TYR A 254 7.06 -7.86 -22.56
CA TYR A 254 6.46 -7.43 -21.29
C TYR A 254 5.79 -6.04 -21.40
N TYR A 255 6.53 -5.04 -21.87
CA TYR A 255 6.00 -3.68 -22.02
C TYR A 255 4.93 -3.59 -23.10
N SER A 256 5.03 -4.41 -24.16
CA SER A 256 3.97 -4.52 -25.17
C SER A 256 2.65 -4.98 -24.56
N ARG A 257 2.66 -5.96 -23.64
CA ARG A 257 1.45 -6.40 -22.92
C ARG A 257 0.84 -5.30 -22.05
N ILE A 258 1.67 -4.48 -21.40
CA ILE A 258 1.18 -3.32 -20.62
C ILE A 258 0.44 -2.35 -21.53
N VAL A 259 1.07 -1.92 -22.63
CA VAL A 259 0.46 -0.96 -23.57
C VAL A 259 -0.82 -1.53 -24.18
N LYS A 260 -0.83 -2.81 -24.59
CA LYS A 260 -2.04 -3.50 -25.08
C LYS A 260 -3.14 -3.54 -24.04
N GLY A 261 -2.81 -3.83 -22.78
CA GLY A 261 -3.77 -3.82 -21.67
C GLY A 261 -4.39 -2.43 -21.47
N ILE A 262 -3.59 -1.37 -21.55
CA ILE A 262 -4.07 0.01 -21.46
C ILE A 262 -4.95 0.38 -22.66
N MET A 263 -4.57 -0.01 -23.88
CA MET A 263 -5.40 0.20 -25.08
C MET A 263 -6.78 -0.45 -24.93
N ILE A 264 -6.82 -1.72 -24.50
CA ILE A 264 -8.09 -2.43 -24.25
C ILE A 264 -8.89 -1.73 -23.15
N ASN A 265 -8.22 -1.26 -22.09
CA ASN A 265 -8.89 -0.54 -21.01
C ASN A 265 -9.52 0.78 -21.47
N ILE A 266 -8.87 1.48 -22.40
CA ILE A 266 -9.44 2.69 -23.04
C ILE A 266 -10.68 2.34 -23.87
N ILE A 267 -10.67 1.22 -24.59
CA ILE A 267 -11.87 0.77 -25.32
C ILE A 267 -13.00 0.46 -24.33
N VAL A 268 -12.70 -0.22 -23.22
CA VAL A 268 -13.69 -0.53 -22.17
C VAL A 268 -14.30 0.74 -21.58
N ILE A 269 -13.51 1.77 -21.28
CA ILE A 269 -14.08 3.00 -20.71
C ILE A 269 -14.95 3.76 -21.70
N ILE A 270 -14.59 3.75 -23.00
CA ILE A 270 -15.42 4.33 -24.06
C ILE A 270 -16.76 3.59 -24.15
N LEU A 271 -16.73 2.25 -24.19
CA LEU A 271 -17.95 1.43 -24.23
C LEU A 271 -18.83 1.63 -23.00
N ALA A 272 -18.23 1.69 -21.80
CA ALA A 272 -18.96 2.00 -20.58
C ALA A 272 -19.64 3.38 -20.67
N GLY A 273 -18.94 4.39 -21.20
CA GLY A 273 -19.51 5.71 -21.43
C GLY A 273 -20.76 5.70 -22.31
N TYR A 274 -20.74 4.92 -23.39
CA TYR A 274 -21.89 4.77 -24.29
C TYR A 274 -23.03 3.98 -23.65
N ILE A 275 -22.74 2.85 -22.98
CA ILE A 275 -23.78 1.97 -22.40
C ILE A 275 -24.59 2.69 -21.33
N PHE A 276 -23.94 3.51 -20.50
CA PHE A 276 -24.64 4.21 -19.43
C PHE A 276 -25.26 5.53 -19.90
N GLU A 277 -24.98 5.99 -21.13
CA GLU A 277 -25.45 7.25 -21.72
C GLU A 277 -25.19 8.50 -20.84
N LEU A 278 -24.36 8.37 -19.79
CA LEU A 278 -24.17 9.45 -18.81
C LEU A 278 -23.28 10.57 -19.35
N PHE A 279 -22.41 10.27 -20.32
CA PHE A 279 -21.31 11.18 -20.63
C PHE A 279 -20.62 10.96 -21.98
N THR A 280 -20.50 12.02 -22.79
CA THR A 280 -19.65 12.03 -23.99
C THR A 280 -18.22 12.43 -23.63
N PHE A 281 -17.28 11.49 -23.67
CA PHE A 281 -15.88 11.78 -23.37
C PHE A 281 -15.21 12.68 -24.41
N SER A 282 -14.42 13.65 -23.93
CA SER A 282 -13.53 14.42 -24.79
C SER A 282 -12.47 13.50 -25.40
N ARG A 283 -12.39 13.43 -26.73
CA ARG A 283 -11.36 12.67 -27.47
C ARG A 283 -9.93 13.02 -27.00
N LYS A 284 -9.69 14.30 -26.72
CA LYS A 284 -8.40 14.81 -26.23
C LYS A 284 -8.09 14.30 -24.83
N TRP A 285 -9.10 14.22 -23.96
CA TRP A 285 -8.94 13.65 -22.62
C TRP A 285 -8.61 12.16 -22.67
N ILE A 286 -9.29 11.39 -23.54
CA ILE A 286 -8.98 9.96 -23.75
C ILE A 286 -7.53 9.78 -24.20
N LEU A 287 -7.07 10.60 -25.15
CA LEU A 287 -5.68 10.54 -25.63
C LEU A 287 -4.67 10.84 -24.51
N LEU A 288 -4.91 11.89 -23.72
CA LEU A 288 -4.07 12.21 -22.55
C LEU A 288 -4.08 11.08 -21.52
N LEU A 289 -5.26 10.51 -21.22
CA LEU A 289 -5.39 9.39 -20.30
C LEU A 289 -4.58 8.18 -20.76
N PHE A 290 -4.64 7.85 -22.05
CA PHE A 290 -3.84 6.78 -22.65
C PHE A 290 -2.34 7.03 -22.47
N ILE A 291 -1.87 8.22 -22.86
CA ILE A 291 -0.44 8.59 -22.80
C ILE A 291 0.07 8.55 -21.36
N PHE A 292 -0.63 9.22 -20.43
CA PHE A 292 -0.21 9.26 -19.02
C PHE A 292 -0.26 7.88 -18.38
N SER A 293 -1.29 7.08 -18.64
CA SER A 293 -1.38 5.73 -18.09
C SER A 293 -0.22 4.85 -18.59
N ALA A 294 0.09 4.91 -19.89
CA ALA A 294 1.19 4.15 -20.46
C ALA A 294 2.54 4.55 -19.86
N LEU A 295 2.85 5.85 -19.87
CA LEU A 295 4.11 6.38 -19.33
C LEU A 295 4.26 6.08 -17.84
N LEU A 296 3.25 6.42 -17.03
CA LEU A 296 3.32 6.28 -15.59
C LEU A 296 3.41 4.81 -15.15
N ILE A 297 2.67 3.90 -15.79
CA ILE A 297 2.77 2.48 -15.46
C ILE A 297 4.16 1.94 -15.84
N ILE A 298 4.67 2.24 -17.04
CA ILE A 298 6.02 1.81 -17.46
C ILE A 298 7.08 2.32 -16.47
N ILE A 299 7.05 3.61 -16.14
CA ILE A 299 7.98 4.21 -15.18
C ILE A 299 7.85 3.54 -13.81
N SER A 300 6.63 3.31 -13.33
CA SER A 300 6.42 2.66 -12.03
C SER A 300 6.96 1.23 -12.01
N ARG A 301 6.82 0.47 -13.10
CA ARG A 301 7.34 -0.89 -13.22
C ARG A 301 8.86 -0.92 -13.24
N LEU A 302 9.49 0.04 -13.94
CA LEU A 302 10.95 0.21 -13.95
C LEU A 302 11.47 0.55 -12.55
N ILE A 303 10.81 1.45 -11.82
CA ILE A 303 11.20 1.81 -10.45
C ILE A 303 11.12 0.59 -9.53
N ILE A 304 10.01 -0.16 -9.58
CA ILE A 304 9.84 -1.36 -8.76
C ILE A 304 10.89 -2.42 -9.11
N GLU A 305 11.19 -2.60 -10.39
CA GLU A 305 12.23 -3.52 -10.86
C GLU A 305 13.59 -3.15 -10.26
N LEU A 306 14.01 -1.90 -10.43
CA LEU A 306 15.28 -1.39 -9.93
C LEU A 306 15.39 -1.50 -8.40
N ILE A 307 14.32 -1.16 -7.68
CA ILE A 307 14.28 -1.30 -6.22
C ILE A 307 14.36 -2.77 -5.82
N THR A 308 13.60 -3.65 -6.46
CA THR A 308 13.57 -5.08 -6.17
C THR A 308 14.95 -5.69 -6.38
N ILE A 309 15.60 -5.39 -7.50
CA ILE A 309 16.95 -5.86 -7.81
C ILE A 309 17.95 -5.36 -6.75
N ARG A 310 17.91 -4.07 -6.38
CA ARG A 310 18.79 -3.51 -5.34
C ARG A 310 18.57 -4.19 -3.98
N LEU A 311 17.31 -4.45 -3.62
CA LEU A 311 16.96 -5.12 -2.37
C LEU A 311 17.40 -6.59 -2.37
N LEU A 312 17.18 -7.33 -3.45
CA LEU A 312 17.60 -8.73 -3.58
C LEU A 312 19.13 -8.86 -3.47
N ARG A 313 19.88 -7.97 -4.12
CA ARG A 313 21.35 -7.92 -3.99
C ARG A 313 21.80 -7.64 -2.56
N LYS A 314 21.20 -6.66 -1.88
CA LYS A 314 21.56 -6.31 -0.49
C LYS A 314 21.23 -7.43 0.51
N LEU A 315 20.23 -8.25 0.22
CA LEU A 315 19.78 -9.35 1.10
C LEU A 315 20.44 -10.70 0.77
N ASP A 316 21.35 -10.73 -0.20
CA ASP A 316 22.00 -11.93 -0.74
C ASP A 316 20.97 -13.04 -0.99
N ILE A 317 19.88 -12.68 -1.67
CA ILE A 317 18.81 -13.61 -2.05
C ILE A 317 19.14 -14.12 -3.44
N LYS A 318 19.80 -15.27 -3.48
CA LYS A 318 20.11 -15.95 -4.74
C LYS A 318 19.01 -16.93 -5.13
N SER A 319 18.51 -16.83 -6.37
CA SER A 319 17.63 -17.86 -6.94
C SER A 319 18.48 -19.11 -7.21
N ARG A 320 18.00 -20.29 -6.84
CA ARG A 320 18.72 -21.55 -7.08
C ARG A 320 18.26 -22.09 -8.42
N THR A 321 19.16 -22.14 -9.39
CA THR A 321 18.86 -22.58 -10.76
C THR A 321 19.64 -23.87 -11.05
N ILE A 322 18.94 -24.86 -11.59
CA ILE A 322 19.53 -26.10 -12.12
C ILE A 322 19.30 -26.08 -13.62
N ILE A 323 20.38 -26.19 -14.39
CA ILE A 323 20.32 -26.20 -15.86
C ILE A 323 20.26 -27.65 -16.29
N VAL A 324 19.08 -28.16 -16.64
CA VAL A 324 18.95 -29.57 -17.05
C VAL A 324 19.52 -29.75 -18.45
N GLY A 325 20.61 -30.52 -18.54
CA GLY A 325 21.26 -30.90 -19.79
C GLY A 325 22.64 -30.28 -19.96
N VAL A 326 23.54 -31.04 -20.59
CA VAL A 326 24.93 -30.65 -20.81
C VAL A 326 25.15 -30.47 -22.31
N GLY A 327 25.56 -29.27 -22.74
CA GLY A 327 25.79 -28.96 -24.15
C GLY A 327 26.01 -27.46 -24.41
N GLU A 328 26.23 -27.08 -25.67
CA GLU A 328 26.53 -25.69 -26.05
C GLU A 328 25.42 -24.71 -25.65
N ASN A 329 24.15 -25.13 -25.76
CA ASN A 329 23.01 -24.33 -25.32
C ASN A 329 23.03 -24.10 -23.80
N ALA A 330 23.43 -25.12 -23.02
CA ALA A 330 23.56 -24.98 -21.57
C ALA A 330 24.66 -23.98 -21.21
N ASN A 331 25.80 -24.02 -21.92
CA ASN A 331 26.89 -23.05 -21.75
C ASN A 331 26.45 -21.63 -22.11
N ARG A 332 25.69 -21.45 -23.21
CA ARG A 332 25.16 -20.14 -23.61
C ARG A 332 24.16 -19.59 -22.58
N ILE A 333 23.37 -20.46 -21.97
CA ILE A 333 22.44 -20.11 -20.89
C ILE A 333 23.22 -19.74 -19.61
N GLU A 334 24.23 -20.52 -19.23
CA GLU A 334 25.12 -20.20 -18.11
C GLU A 334 25.82 -18.85 -18.34
N ASP A 335 26.40 -18.61 -19.51
CA ASP A 335 27.06 -17.35 -19.85
C ASP A 335 26.09 -16.17 -19.79
N SER A 336 24.85 -16.36 -20.25
CA SER A 336 23.80 -15.35 -20.14
C SER A 336 23.43 -15.09 -18.69
N PHE A 337 23.31 -16.12 -17.85
CA PHE A 337 23.06 -15.95 -16.42
C PHE A 337 24.21 -15.30 -15.68
N ARG A 338 25.47 -15.59 -16.05
CA ARG A 338 26.65 -14.94 -15.48
C ARG A 338 26.75 -13.47 -15.91
N LYS A 339 26.53 -13.19 -17.20
CA LYS A 339 26.65 -11.85 -17.80
C LYS A 339 25.51 -10.92 -17.41
N TYR A 340 24.28 -11.45 -17.35
CA TYR A 340 23.06 -10.72 -16.99
C TYR A 340 22.54 -11.14 -15.62
N SER A 341 23.43 -11.49 -14.68
CA SER A 341 23.11 -11.89 -13.29
C SER A 341 22.50 -10.74 -12.45
N MET A 342 21.51 -10.05 -12.98
CA MET A 342 20.70 -9.10 -12.22
C MET A 342 19.82 -9.84 -11.19
N GLU A 343 19.54 -11.12 -11.40
CA GLU A 343 18.69 -11.95 -10.53
C GLU A 343 19.46 -12.73 -9.45
N GLY A 344 20.79 -12.60 -9.38
CA GLY A 344 21.61 -13.28 -8.38
C GLY A 344 21.43 -14.79 -8.44
N GLU A 345 21.27 -15.39 -9.61
CA GLU A 345 21.08 -16.84 -9.71
C GLU A 345 22.36 -17.58 -9.29
N ALA A 346 22.24 -18.50 -8.34
CA ALA A 346 23.26 -19.47 -8.01
C ALA A 346 22.96 -20.74 -8.83
N ILE A 347 23.79 -20.98 -9.85
CA ILE A 347 23.78 -22.22 -10.60
C ILE A 347 24.25 -23.32 -9.63
N LEU A 348 23.34 -24.24 -9.29
CA LEU A 348 23.63 -25.32 -8.34
C LEU A 348 24.27 -26.53 -9.01
N GLY A 349 24.05 -26.69 -10.31
CA GLY A 349 24.50 -27.85 -11.09
C GLY A 349 23.80 -27.94 -12.44
N TYR A 350 24.21 -28.99 -13.16
CA TYR A 350 23.71 -29.41 -14.46
C TYR A 350 22.81 -30.64 -14.35
#